data_AF-A0A6B0CR35-F1
#
_entry.id   AF-A0A6B0CR35-F1
#
_cell.length_a   1.000
_cell.length_b   1.000
_cell.length_c   1.000
_cell.angle_alpha   90.00
_cell.angle_beta   90.00
_cell.angle_gamma   90.00
#
_symmetry.space_group_name_H-M   'P 1'
#
loop_
_entity.id
_entity.type
_entity.pdbx_description
1 polymer ?
#
loop_
_entity_poly.entity_id
_entity_poly.type
_entity_poly.pdbx_seq_one_letter_code
_entity_poly.pdbx_strand_id
1 'polypeptide(L)'
;MNALFIIIFMIVVGAIIGGITNVIAIRMLFHPFKPYYIFKFRVPFTPGLIPKRREEIATKIGQVIEEHLLTETLINEKLKSEQSQQAIESMIQ
;
A
#
# COMPACT_ATOMS: atom_id res chain seq x y z
N MET A 1 -41.24 26.08 6.93
CA MET A 1 -40.83 24.68 7.19
C MET A 1 -40.15 24.02 5.99
N ASN A 2 -40.55 24.31 4.74
CA ASN A 2 -39.93 23.69 3.55
C ASN A 2 -38.45 24.04 3.34
N ALA A 3 -38.02 25.27 3.63
CA ALA A 3 -36.63 25.68 3.45
C ALA A 3 -35.66 24.89 4.34
N LEU A 4 -36.03 24.63 5.60
CA LEU A 4 -35.22 23.83 6.53
C LEU A 4 -35.04 22.40 6.02
N PHE A 5 -36.13 21.80 5.52
CA PHE A 5 -36.11 20.45 4.96
C PHE A 5 -35.19 20.36 3.73
N ILE A 6 -35.24 21.35 2.84
CA ILE A 6 -34.40 21.41 1.65
C ILE A 6 -32.91 21.52 2.03
N ILE A 7 -32.57 22.35 3.02
CA ILE A 7 -31.18 22.52 3.47
C ILE A 7 -30.64 21.20 4.05
N ILE A 8 -31.41 20.55 4.93
CA ILE A 8 -31.02 19.27 5.52
C ILE A 8 -30.85 18.21 4.42
N PHE A 9 -31.77 18.15 3.46
CA PHE A 9 -31.70 17.23 2.33
C PHE A 9 -30.43 17.46 1.50
N MET A 10 -30.09 18.71 1.17
CA MET A 10 -28.88 19.04 0.42
C MET A 10 -27.60 18.67 1.17
N ILE A 11 -27.55 18.86 2.48
CA ILE A 11 -26.40 18.44 3.32
C ILE A 11 -26.22 16.93 3.26
N VAL A 12 -27.30 16.16 3.42
CA VAL A 12 -27.25 14.69 3.39
C VAL A 12 -26.78 14.20 2.02
N VAL A 13 -27.32 14.76 0.94
CA VAL A 13 -26.90 14.42 -0.43
C VAL A 13 -25.42 14.74 -0.65
N GLY A 14 -24.97 15.93 -0.24
CA GLY A 14 -23.56 16.31 -0.34
C GLY A 14 -22.63 15.38 0.45
N ALA A 15 -23.02 15.00 1.66
CA ALA A 15 -22.27 14.07 2.50
C ALA A 15 -22.18 12.67 1.86
N ILE A 16 -23.28 12.17 1.28
CA ILE A 16 -23.30 10.87 0.60
C ILE A 16 -22.40 10.89 -0.64
N ILE A 17 -22.55 11.90 -1.50
CA ILE A 17 -21.75 12.01 -2.73
C ILE A 17 -20.26 12.18 -2.40
N GLY A 18 -19.94 13.08 -1.46
CA GLY A 18 -18.57 13.31 -1.02
C GLY A 18 -17.94 12.05 -0.39
N GLY A 19 -18.68 11.37 0.50
CA GLY A 19 -18.24 10.15 1.15
C GLY A 19 -17.98 9.02 0.14
N ILE A 20 -18.94 8.75 -0.75
CA ILE A 20 -18.82 7.70 -1.76
C ILE A 20 -17.65 8.02 -2.71
N THR A 21 -17.56 9.25 -3.20
CA THR A 21 -16.49 9.65 -4.13
C THR A 21 -15.11 9.52 -3.48
N ASN A 22 -14.97 9.89 -2.21
CA ASN A 22 -13.69 9.77 -1.50
C ASN A 22 -13.26 8.31 -1.34
N VAL A 23 -14.19 7.42 -0.99
CA VAL A 23 -13.90 5.97 -0.91
C VAL A 23 -13.48 5.42 -2.28
N ILE A 24 -14.13 5.84 -3.36
CA ILE A 24 -13.77 5.45 -4.72
C ILE A 24 -12.37 5.97 -5.08
N ALA A 25 -12.05 7.24 -4.77
CA ALA A 25 -10.76 7.84 -5.04
C ALA A 25 -9.62 7.11 -4.32
N ILE A 26 -9.81 6.79 -3.03
CA ILE A 26 -8.84 5.99 -2.27
C ILE A 26 -8.66 4.62 -2.92
N ARG A 27 -9.74 3.94 -3.31
CA ARG A 27 -9.64 2.65 -4.02
C ARG A 27 -8.88 2.77 -5.35
N MET A 28 -9.04 3.88 -6.09
CA MET A 28 -8.36 4.13 -7.36
C MET A 28 -6.83 4.36 -7.23
N LEU A 29 -6.33 4.72 -6.06
CA LEU A 29 -4.89 4.80 -5.83
C LEU A 29 -4.22 3.42 -5.88
N PHE A 30 -4.92 2.40 -5.39
CA PHE A 30 -4.44 1.02 -5.29
C PHE A 30 -4.87 0.15 -6.46
N HIS A 31 -6.00 0.45 -7.10
CA HIS A 31 -6.58 -0.30 -8.22
C HIS A 31 -6.84 0.62 -9.42
N PRO A 32 -6.76 0.15 -10.67
CA PRO A 32 -6.48 -1.22 -11.09
C PRO A 32 -4.97 -1.49 -11.18
N PHE A 33 -4.59 -2.76 -10.96
CA PHE A 33 -3.18 -3.19 -11.00
C PHE A 33 -2.57 -3.17 -12.41
N LYS A 34 -3.40 -3.16 -13.45
CA LYS A 34 -3.00 -3.17 -14.85
C LYS A 34 -3.67 -2.01 -15.60
N PRO A 35 -3.01 -1.42 -16.61
CA PRO A 35 -3.65 -0.46 -17.50
C PRO A 35 -4.78 -1.15 -18.27
N TYR A 36 -5.93 -0.49 -18.35
CA TYR A 36 -7.02 -0.91 -19.23
C TYR A 36 -7.00 -0.09 -20.52
N TYR A 37 -7.38 -0.73 -21.62
CA TYR A 37 -7.46 -0.12 -22.94
C TYR A 37 -8.87 -0.31 -23.49
N ILE A 38 -9.43 0.76 -24.04
CA ILE A 38 -10.69 0.74 -24.78
C ILE A 38 -10.34 1.09 -26.23
N PHE A 39 -10.55 0.13 -27.13
CA PHE A 39 -10.01 0.17 -28.51
C PHE A 39 -8.49 0.40 -28.52
N LYS A 40 -8.05 1.58 -28.99
CA LYS A 40 -6.64 1.99 -29.06
C LYS A 40 -6.25 3.01 -27.99
N PHE A 41 -7.19 3.44 -27.14
CA PHE A 41 -6.94 4.47 -26.13
C PHE A 41 -6.80 3.85 -24.73
N ARG A 42 -5.77 4.27 -23.99
CA ARG A 42 -5.59 3.90 -22.59
C ARG A 42 -6.60 4.66 -21.74
N VAL A 43 -7.28 3.96 -20.83
CA VAL A 43 -8.23 4.58 -19.90
C VAL A 43 -7.46 5.46 -18.91
N PRO A 44 -7.84 6.75 -18.74
CA PRO A 44 -7.21 7.64 -17.75
C PRO A 44 -7.39 7.05 -16.35
N PHE A 45 -6.44 7.31 -15.45
CA PHE A 45 -6.41 6.74 -14.09
C PHE A 45 -6.21 5.21 -14.02
N THR A 46 -5.70 4.60 -15.09
CA THR A 46 -5.28 3.18 -15.08
C THR A 46 -3.84 3.04 -15.61
N PRO A 47 -2.95 2.27 -14.94
CA PRO A 47 -3.13 1.63 -13.63
C PRO A 47 -3.21 2.67 -12.49
N GLY A 48 -3.62 2.21 -11.30
CA GLY A 48 -3.61 3.04 -10.10
C GLY A 48 -2.23 3.63 -9.79
N LEU A 49 -2.19 4.70 -9.01
CA LEU A 49 -0.96 5.45 -8.73
C LEU A 49 0.13 4.60 -8.04
N ILE A 50 -0.26 3.77 -7.06
CA ILE A 50 0.66 2.93 -6.30
C ILE A 50 1.19 1.76 -7.15
N PRO A 51 0.34 0.97 -7.85
CA PRO A 51 0.82 -0.05 -8.78
C PRO A 51 1.80 0.48 -9.83
N LYS A 52 1.59 1.72 -10.32
CA LYS A 52 2.48 2.37 -11.28
C LYS A 52 3.90 2.59 -10.75
N ARG A 53 4.08 2.76 -9.43
CA ARG A 53 5.36 3.03 -8.77
C ARG A 53 5.89 1.84 -7.96
N ARG A 54 5.34 0.64 -8.13
CA ARG A 54 5.68 -0.54 -7.32
C ARG A 54 7.18 -0.83 -7.27
N GLU A 55 7.91 -0.62 -8.37
CA GLU A 55 9.34 -0.90 -8.46
C GLU A 55 10.16 0.11 -7.66
N GLU A 56 9.83 1.40 -7.78
CA GLU A 56 10.43 2.47 -6.98
C GLU A 56 10.22 2.21 -5.48
N ILE A 57 9.00 1.84 -5.10
CA ILE A 57 8.63 1.52 -3.72
C ILE A 57 9.43 0.31 -3.21
N ALA A 58 9.51 -0.77 -3.99
CA ALA A 58 10.25 -1.97 -3.61
C ALA A 58 11.73 -1.67 -3.36
N THR A 59 12.37 -0.91 -4.25
CA THR A 59 13.77 -0.49 -4.09
C THR A 59 13.96 0.33 -2.83
N LYS A 60 13.08 1.31 -2.56
CA LYS A 60 13.18 2.16 -1.38
C LYS A 60 12.97 1.39 -0.08
N ILE A 61 12.00 0.48 -0.06
CA ILE A 61 11.78 -0.41 1.09
C ILE A 61 13.00 -1.30 1.31
N GLY A 62 13.58 -1.86 0.25
CA GLY A 62 14.80 -2.66 0.33
C GLY A 62 15.97 -1.90 0.98
N GLN A 63 16.21 -0.66 0.54
CA GLN A 63 17.24 0.21 1.13
C GLN A 63 17.04 0.43 2.63
N VAL A 64 15.80 0.69 3.06
CA VAL A 64 15.47 0.90 4.49
C VAL A 64 15.65 -0.40 5.30
N ILE A 65 15.29 -1.55 4.73
CA ILE A 65 15.49 -2.87 5.38
C ILE A 65 16.97 -3.19 5.51
N GLU A 66 17.75 -2.93 4.46
CA GLU A 66 19.21 -3.12 4.47
C GLU A 66 19.87 -2.30 5.58
N GLU A 67 19.51 -1.01 5.68
CA GLU A 67 20.09 -0.09 6.65
C GLU A 67 19.74 -0.44 8.11
N HIS A 68 18.50 -0.88 8.37
CA HIS A 68 18.00 -1.01 9.75
C HIS A 68 17.81 -2.44 10.26
N LEU A 69 17.59 -3.43 9.39
CA LEU A 69 17.31 -4.80 9.80
C LEU A 69 18.46 -5.76 9.50
N LEU A 70 19.27 -5.47 8.48
CA LEU A 70 20.42 -6.29 8.07
C LEU A 70 21.75 -5.66 8.46
N THR A 71 21.80 -5.02 9.62
CA THR A 71 23.06 -4.47 10.15
C THR A 71 23.99 -5.60 10.58
N GLU A 72 25.29 -5.45 10.32
CA GLU A 72 26.32 -6.43 10.70
C GLU A 72 26.25 -6.82 12.18
N THR A 73 25.93 -5.87 13.06
CA THR A 73 25.79 -6.08 14.50
C THR A 73 24.65 -7.05 14.81
N LEU A 74 23.45 -6.80 14.27
CA LEU A 74 22.27 -7.64 14.45
C LEU A 74 22.48 -9.05 13.90
N ILE A 75 23.13 -9.18 12.74
CA ILE A 75 23.46 -10.47 12.14
C ILE A 75 24.43 -11.23 13.04
N ASN A 76 25.51 -10.59 13.51
CA ASN A 76 26.48 -11.22 14.40
C ASN A 76 25.87 -11.63 15.74
N GLU A 77 25.03 -10.79 16.34
CA GLU A 77 24.32 -11.13 17.58
C GLU A 77 23.37 -12.30 17.37
N LYS A 78 22.62 -12.32 16.27
CA LYS A 78 21.68 -13.41 15.97
C LYS A 78 22.41 -14.73 15.71
N LEU A 79 23.52 -14.71 15.00
CA LEU A 79 24.36 -15.90 14.75
C LEU A 79 25.01 -16.44 16.02
N LYS A 80 25.36 -15.56 16.97
CA LYS A 80 25.93 -15.94 18.26
C LYS A 80 24.87 -16.35 19.30
N SER A 81 23.59 -16.19 18.99
CA SER A 81 22.53 -16.62 19.91
C SER A 81 22.56 -18.14 20.09
N GLU A 82 22.33 -18.59 21.32
CA GLU A 82 22.30 -20.02 21.66
C GLU A 82 21.35 -20.80 20.74
N GLN A 83 20.21 -20.21 20.39
CA GLN A 83 19.23 -20.80 19.49
C GLN A 83 19.80 -21.05 18.08
N SER A 84 20.59 -20.11 17.56
CA SER A 84 21.21 -20.25 16.23
C SER A 84 22.38 -21.25 16.26
N GLN A 85 23.16 -21.29 17.35
CA GLN A 85 24.23 -22.27 17.51
C GLN A 85 23.70 -23.69 17.66
N GLN A 86 22.67 -23.89 18.47
CA GLN A 86 21.99 -25.20 18.61
C GLN A 86 21.39 -25.67 17.28
N ALA A 87 20.78 -24.76 16.51
CA ALA A 87 20.25 -25.09 15.19
C ALA A 87 21.36 -25.55 14.23
N ILE A 88 22.51 -24.86 14.21
CA ILE A 88 23.66 -25.22 13.38
C ILE A 88 24.26 -26.57 13.83
N GLU A 89 24.45 -26.79 15.12
CA GLU A 89 24.98 -28.05 15.66
C GLU A 89 24.09 -29.24 15.31
N SER A 90 22.77 -29.07 15.39
CA SER A 90 21.80 -30.11 15.03
C SER A 90 21.75 -30.46 13.54
N MET A 91 22.27 -29.58 12.65
CA MET A 91 22.37 -29.87 11.22
C MET A 91 23.67 -30.62 10.86
N ILE A 92 24.67 -30.59 11.74
CA ILE A 92 26.00 -31.19 11.50
C ILE A 92 26.11 -32.59 12.13
N GLN A 93 25.35 -32.88 13.18
CA GLN A 93 25.19 -34.22 13.77
C GLN A 93 24.22 -35.10 12.97
#